data_AF-A0A3A8H193-F1
#
_entry.id   AF-A0A3A8H193-F1
#
_cell.length_a   1.000
_cell.length_b   1.000
_cell.length_c   1.000
_cell.angle_alpha   90.00
_cell.angle_beta   90.00
_cell.angle_gamma   90.00
#
_symmetry.space_group_name_H-M   'P 1'
#
loop_
_entity.id
_entity.type
_entity.pdbx_description
1 polymer ?
#
loop_
_entity_poly.entity_id
_entity_poly.type
_entity_poly.pdbx_seq_one_letter_code
_entity_poly.pdbx_strand_id
1 'polypeptide(L)'
;MDWSLTASLLAERDTRPIVVMDRRGRIELANGAFTSLLGRPREELLGRRWTDVCTPREHGRKVGQALRAIFTSAETRLETEVLTREGERLSVELDVAAVGRPPLRLVAIITRTSPPLCVPERTVVPEPARAQGLHRDLSYEISTELSSFGTLKAVWTSGEARQEEMLGQPCFGAFAHRDAPCLDCPLTMAAPGSWPHTIVRQASEHAEGYEVVTATPTGAGTARVSVHTIGDETLSGLFEAKVRRMANAARLSEREGDVLRYLALGRSPADISTVLGITERTVKFHQTNLLRKLGAETRYDLLRLFF
;
A
#
# COMPACT_ATOMS: atom_id res chain seq x y z
N MET A 1 -8.09 9.43 -29.77
CA MET A 1 -8.77 8.27 -29.18
C MET A 1 -9.19 8.68 -27.79
N ASP A 2 -10.50 8.74 -27.52
CA ASP A 2 -11.02 9.25 -26.26
C ASP A 2 -10.83 8.19 -25.16
N TRP A 3 -9.68 8.23 -24.49
CA TRP A 3 -9.31 7.28 -23.43
C TRP A 3 -10.33 7.22 -22.30
N SER A 4 -11.16 8.26 -22.14
CA SER A 4 -12.22 8.31 -21.14
C SER A 4 -13.30 7.25 -21.38
N LEU A 5 -13.70 7.02 -22.64
CA LEU A 5 -14.73 6.05 -22.98
C LEU A 5 -14.23 4.61 -22.80
N THR A 6 -12.99 4.34 -23.23
CA THR A 6 -12.36 3.02 -23.09
C THR A 6 -12.09 2.67 -21.62
N ALA A 7 -11.57 3.62 -20.83
CA ALA A 7 -11.37 3.42 -19.39
C ALA A 7 -12.70 3.20 -18.66
N SER A 8 -13.77 3.90 -19.08
CA SER A 8 -15.10 3.71 -18.51
C SER A 8 -15.65 2.32 -18.81
N LEU A 9 -15.52 1.83 -20.05
CA LEU A 9 -15.96 0.48 -20.43
C LEU A 9 -15.19 -0.63 -19.72
N LEU A 10 -13.90 -0.42 -19.44
CA LEU A 10 -13.07 -1.36 -18.68
C LEU A 10 -13.46 -1.37 -17.20
N ALA A 11 -13.67 -0.19 -16.59
CA ALA A 11 -14.12 -0.08 -15.20
C ALA A 11 -15.50 -0.69 -14.99
N GLU A 12 -16.40 -0.57 -15.97
CA GLU A 12 -17.77 -1.11 -15.89
C GLU A 12 -17.81 -2.65 -15.93
N ARG A 13 -16.78 -3.30 -16.47
CA ARG A 13 -16.68 -4.76 -16.52
C ARG A 13 -15.94 -5.36 -15.32
N ASP A 14 -15.26 -4.55 -14.51
CA ASP A 14 -14.56 -5.02 -13.31
C ASP A 14 -15.59 -5.27 -12.19
N THR A 15 -15.44 -6.39 -11.48
CA THR A 15 -16.33 -6.78 -10.38
C THR A 15 -16.00 -6.06 -9.07
N ARG A 16 -14.85 -5.37 -8.98
CA ARG A 16 -14.47 -4.58 -7.82
C ARG A 16 -15.11 -3.19 -7.89
N PRO A 17 -15.45 -2.59 -6.74
CA PRO A 17 -15.89 -1.20 -6.69
C PRO A 17 -14.78 -0.26 -7.15
N ILE A 18 -15.01 0.49 -8.24
CA ILE A 18 -14.07 1.46 -8.81
C ILE A 18 -14.72 2.83 -8.86
N VAL A 19 -13.97 3.83 -8.40
CA VAL A 19 -14.33 5.24 -8.53
C VAL A 19 -13.17 6.01 -9.15
N VAL A 20 -13.49 6.98 -10.01
CA VAL A 20 -12.53 7.93 -10.57
C VAL A 20 -12.91 9.34 -10.14
N MET A 21 -11.92 10.11 -9.72
CA MET A 21 -12.12 11.46 -9.19
C MET A 21 -11.18 12.50 -9.82
N ASP A 22 -11.61 13.76 -9.81
CA ASP A 22 -10.77 14.91 -10.15
C ASP A 22 -9.82 15.33 -9.01
N ARG A 23 -9.00 16.36 -9.25
CA ARG A 23 -8.07 16.93 -8.25
C ARG A 23 -8.72 17.51 -7.00
N ARG A 24 -10.03 17.73 -7.04
CA ARG A 24 -10.84 18.24 -5.94
C ARG A 24 -11.62 17.10 -5.27
N GLY A 25 -11.44 15.85 -5.67
CA GLY A 25 -12.16 14.69 -5.15
C GLY A 25 -13.60 14.60 -5.66
N ARG A 26 -13.95 15.29 -6.76
CA ARG A 26 -15.25 15.14 -7.41
C ARG A 26 -15.28 13.85 -8.21
N ILE A 27 -16.32 13.05 -8.00
CA ILE A 27 -16.51 11.77 -8.66
C ILE A 27 -16.89 12.02 -10.13
N GLU A 28 -16.17 11.40 -11.04
CA GLU A 28 -16.45 11.46 -12.48
C GLU A 28 -16.81 10.11 -13.07
N LEU A 29 -16.40 9.05 -12.40
CA LEU A 29 -16.83 7.70 -12.71
C LEU A 29 -17.09 6.94 -11.42
N ALA A 30 -18.17 6.19 -11.40
CA ALA A 30 -18.51 5.20 -10.40
C ALA A 30 -19.05 3.99 -11.17
N ASN A 31 -18.35 2.86 -11.12
CA ASN A 31 -18.80 1.67 -11.85
C ASN A 31 -19.99 0.98 -11.15
N GLY A 32 -20.64 0.05 -11.83
CA GLY A 32 -21.78 -0.71 -11.29
C GLY A 32 -21.51 -1.40 -9.95
N ALA A 33 -20.29 -1.91 -9.73
CA ALA A 33 -19.90 -2.53 -8.47
C ALA A 33 -19.86 -1.50 -7.31
N PHE A 34 -19.38 -0.29 -7.58
CA PHE A 34 -19.35 0.80 -6.61
C PHE A 34 -20.74 1.34 -6.27
N THR A 35 -21.61 1.50 -7.26
CA THR A 35 -23.00 1.90 -7.02
C THR A 35 -23.75 0.85 -6.20
N SER A 36 -23.49 -0.44 -6.49
CA SER A 36 -24.10 -1.56 -5.77
C SER A 36 -23.62 -1.62 -4.32
N LEU A 37 -22.32 -1.42 -4.08
CA LEU A 37 -21.75 -1.38 -2.72
C LEU A 37 -22.39 -0.30 -1.85
N LEU A 38 -22.60 0.90 -2.39
CA LEU A 38 -23.17 2.02 -1.63
C LEU A 38 -24.70 2.01 -1.60
N GLY A 39 -25.36 1.20 -2.43
CA GLY A 39 -26.81 1.29 -2.67
C GLY A 39 -27.24 2.65 -3.26
N ARG A 40 -26.32 3.37 -3.91
CA ARG A 40 -26.56 4.72 -4.46
C ARG A 40 -26.48 4.71 -5.98
N PRO A 41 -27.48 5.27 -6.69
CA PRO A 41 -27.42 5.35 -8.14
C PRO A 41 -26.33 6.34 -8.57
N ARG A 42 -25.72 6.08 -9.72
CA ARG A 42 -24.58 6.88 -10.25
C ARG A 42 -24.93 8.37 -10.36
N GLU A 43 -26.17 8.72 -10.68
CA GLU A 43 -26.63 10.09 -10.86
C GLU A 43 -26.52 10.93 -9.58
N GLU A 44 -26.59 10.28 -8.41
CA GLU A 44 -26.39 10.94 -7.11
C GLU A 44 -24.90 11.12 -6.75
N LEU A 45 -24.02 10.31 -7.35
CA LEU A 45 -22.58 10.29 -7.05
C LEU A 45 -21.80 11.23 -7.98
N LEU A 46 -22.13 11.24 -9.27
CA LEU A 46 -21.38 11.98 -10.29
C LEU A 46 -21.41 13.50 -10.02
N GLY A 47 -20.25 14.14 -10.13
CA GLY A 47 -20.03 15.57 -9.89
C GLY A 47 -19.98 15.99 -8.41
N ARG A 48 -20.40 15.12 -7.48
CA ARG A 48 -20.29 15.34 -6.03
C ARG A 48 -18.88 15.02 -5.54
N ARG A 49 -18.48 15.63 -4.42
CA ARG A 49 -17.20 15.26 -3.77
C ARG A 49 -17.39 13.97 -2.99
N TRP A 50 -16.44 13.04 -3.11
CA TRP A 50 -16.41 11.80 -2.33
C TRP A 50 -16.68 12.02 -0.84
N THR A 51 -16.04 13.04 -0.25
CA THR A 51 -16.16 13.38 1.18
C THR A 51 -17.56 13.81 1.60
N ASP A 52 -18.37 14.29 0.65
CA ASP A 52 -19.69 14.84 0.93
C ASP A 52 -20.77 13.77 0.82
N VAL A 53 -20.54 12.73 0.01
CA VAL A 53 -21.53 11.67 -0.29
C VAL A 53 -21.19 10.32 0.31
N CYS A 54 -19.91 9.98 0.38
CA CYS A 54 -19.45 8.65 0.76
C CYS A 54 -18.78 8.64 2.13
N THR A 55 -18.28 9.74 2.66
CA THR A 55 -17.49 9.73 3.91
C THR A 55 -18.31 10.23 5.11
N PRO A 56 -18.22 9.58 6.29
CA PRO A 56 -18.75 10.13 7.53
C PRO A 56 -18.24 11.55 7.80
N ARG A 57 -19.10 12.44 8.30
CA ARG A 57 -18.77 13.87 8.51
C ARG A 57 -17.51 14.07 9.36
N GLU A 58 -17.30 13.20 10.35
CA GLU A 58 -16.12 13.18 11.22
C GLU A 58 -14.81 12.87 10.47
N HIS A 59 -14.86 12.05 9.42
CA HIS A 59 -13.69 11.60 8.65
C HIS A 59 -13.42 12.45 7.39
N GLY A 60 -14.37 13.28 6.96
CA GLY A 60 -14.31 14.01 5.69
C GLY A 60 -13.07 14.90 5.50
N ARG A 61 -12.60 15.59 6.56
CA ARG A 61 -11.37 16.41 6.49
C ARG A 61 -10.12 15.57 6.29
N LYS A 62 -9.97 14.48 7.05
CA LYS A 62 -8.82 13.57 6.99
C LYS A 62 -8.74 12.87 5.63
N VAL A 63 -9.84 12.31 5.17
CA VAL A 63 -9.94 11.64 3.86
C VAL A 63 -9.69 12.62 2.72
N GLY A 64 -10.24 13.83 2.80
CA GLY A 64 -10.03 14.86 1.79
C GLY A 64 -8.58 15.38 1.71
N GLN A 65 -7.81 15.28 2.80
CA GLN A 65 -6.36 15.55 2.80
C GLN A 65 -5.57 14.38 2.21
N ALA A 66 -5.88 13.14 2.62
CA ALA A 66 -5.25 11.94 2.09
C ALA A 66 -5.38 11.83 0.56
N LEU A 67 -6.60 12.00 0.02
CA LEU A 67 -6.85 11.99 -1.42
C LEU A 67 -6.06 13.08 -2.16
N ARG A 68 -5.90 14.26 -1.57
CA ARG A 68 -5.09 15.34 -2.17
C ARG A 68 -3.61 15.03 -2.16
N ALA A 69 -3.10 14.38 -1.11
CA ALA A 69 -1.71 13.98 -1.00
C ALA A 69 -1.32 12.96 -2.07
N ILE A 70 -2.24 12.10 -2.52
CA ILE A 70 -2.00 11.10 -3.58
C ILE A 70 -1.72 11.73 -4.95
N PHE A 71 -2.09 12.98 -5.20
CA PHE A 71 -1.64 13.68 -6.41
C PHE A 71 -0.16 14.08 -6.38
N THR A 72 0.45 14.01 -5.20
CA THR A 72 1.84 14.39 -4.94
C THR A 72 2.70 13.18 -4.56
N SER A 73 2.11 12.00 -4.35
CA SER A 73 2.79 10.74 -4.04
C SER A 73 2.40 9.65 -5.04
N ALA A 74 3.25 8.66 -5.25
CA ALA A 74 2.85 7.45 -5.97
C ALA A 74 1.79 6.66 -5.16
N GLU A 75 1.10 5.75 -5.84
CA GLU A 75 0.04 4.83 -5.36
C GLU A 75 0.01 4.58 -3.85
N THR A 76 -1.15 4.74 -3.23
CA THR A 76 -1.35 4.65 -1.78
C THR A 76 -2.54 3.77 -1.46
N ARG A 77 -2.36 2.83 -0.54
CA ARG A 77 -3.44 2.07 0.07
C ARG A 77 -4.01 2.85 1.26
N LEU A 78 -5.33 2.95 1.35
CA LEU A 78 -6.02 3.67 2.41
C LEU A 78 -7.12 2.79 3.00
N GLU A 79 -7.20 2.75 4.33
CA GLU A 79 -8.37 2.25 5.03
C GLU A 79 -9.24 3.43 5.46
N THR A 80 -10.53 3.37 5.13
CA THR A 80 -11.50 4.40 5.51
C THR A 80 -12.90 3.84 5.65
N GLU A 81 -13.80 4.63 6.21
CA GLU A 81 -15.21 4.28 6.30
C GLU A 81 -16.00 4.96 5.18
N VAL A 82 -16.92 4.20 4.57
CA VAL A 82 -17.91 4.74 3.64
C VAL A 82 -19.33 4.58 4.16
N LEU A 83 -20.21 5.50 3.77
CA LEU A 83 -21.62 5.51 4.09
C LEU A 83 -22.46 5.04 2.92
N THR A 84 -23.29 4.02 3.16
CA THR A 84 -24.31 3.59 2.21
C THR A 84 -25.45 4.61 2.10
N ARG A 85 -26.38 4.39 1.18
CA ARG A 85 -27.64 5.18 1.08
C ARG A 85 -28.45 5.13 2.36
N GLU A 86 -28.46 3.98 3.03
CA GLU A 86 -29.25 3.68 4.22
C GLU A 86 -28.58 4.20 5.52
N GLY A 87 -27.38 4.78 5.40
CA GLY A 87 -26.63 5.31 6.53
C GLY A 87 -25.77 4.26 7.24
N GLU A 88 -25.68 3.05 6.71
CA GLU A 88 -24.77 2.03 7.21
C GLU A 88 -23.32 2.46 6.95
N ARG A 89 -22.46 2.25 7.95
CA ARG A 89 -21.02 2.47 7.85
C ARG A 89 -20.37 1.19 7.38
N LEU A 90 -19.54 1.25 6.36
CA LEU A 90 -18.74 0.11 5.89
C LEU A 90 -17.27 0.48 6.01
N SER A 91 -16.47 -0.39 6.62
CA SER A 91 -15.02 -0.24 6.59
C SER A 91 -14.52 -0.75 5.24
N VAL A 92 -13.73 0.08 4.55
CA VAL A 92 -13.22 -0.22 3.21
C VAL A 92 -11.72 0.00 3.13
N GLU A 93 -11.04 -0.99 2.56
CA GLU A 93 -9.65 -0.90 2.15
C GLU A 93 -9.64 -0.56 0.66
N LEU A 94 -8.93 0.49 0.26
CA LEU A 94 -8.87 0.95 -1.12
C LEU A 94 -7.46 1.30 -1.58
N ASP A 95 -7.11 0.82 -2.77
CA ASP A 95 -5.88 1.19 -3.47
C ASP A 95 -6.17 2.43 -4.32
N VAL A 96 -5.39 3.51 -4.14
CA VAL A 96 -5.58 4.79 -4.83
C VAL A 96 -4.34 5.19 -5.60
N ALA A 97 -4.51 5.51 -6.87
CA ALA A 97 -3.44 5.99 -7.73
C ALA A 97 -3.84 7.26 -8.47
N ALA A 98 -2.91 8.19 -8.64
CA ALA A 98 -3.03 9.28 -9.60
C ALA A 98 -2.62 8.78 -10.99
N VAL A 99 -3.51 8.90 -11.98
CA VAL A 99 -3.32 8.40 -13.35
C VAL A 99 -3.61 9.46 -14.41
N GLY A 100 -3.00 9.28 -15.59
CA GLY A 100 -3.24 10.10 -16.77
C GLY A 100 -2.17 11.19 -17.01
N ARG A 101 -2.43 12.05 -17.99
CA ARG A 101 -1.67 13.29 -18.24
C ARG A 101 -2.40 14.46 -17.56
N PRO A 102 -1.72 15.56 -17.21
CA PRO A 102 -2.37 16.72 -16.63
C PRO A 102 -3.60 17.18 -17.45
N PRO A 103 -4.76 17.38 -16.80
CA PRO A 103 -5.01 17.21 -15.37
C PRO A 103 -5.11 15.73 -14.95
N LEU A 104 -4.33 15.34 -13.93
CA LEU A 104 -4.36 13.99 -13.35
C LEU A 104 -5.73 13.65 -12.76
N ARG A 105 -6.07 12.35 -12.78
CA ARG A 105 -7.26 11.75 -12.14
C ARG A 105 -6.84 10.84 -11.00
N LEU A 106 -7.63 10.74 -9.93
CA LEU A 106 -7.48 9.64 -8.97
C LEU A 106 -8.34 8.47 -9.41
N VAL A 107 -7.78 7.28 -9.40
CA VAL A 107 -8.53 6.02 -9.46
C VAL A 107 -8.43 5.40 -8.09
N ALA A 108 -9.56 5.11 -7.46
CA ALA A 108 -9.62 4.33 -6.23
C ALA A 108 -10.37 3.02 -6.49
N ILE A 109 -9.77 1.92 -6.05
CA ILE A 109 -10.32 0.56 -6.18
C ILE A 109 -10.48 -0.01 -4.78
N ILE A 110 -11.70 -0.36 -4.40
CA ILE A 110 -11.94 -1.01 -3.11
C ILE A 110 -11.53 -2.48 -3.23
N THR A 111 -10.57 -2.89 -2.40
CA THR A 111 -10.00 -4.24 -2.39
C THR A 111 -10.67 -5.14 -1.35
N ARG A 112 -11.12 -4.55 -0.23
CA ARG A 112 -11.85 -5.26 0.82
C ARG A 112 -12.93 -4.38 1.44
N THR A 113 -14.01 -5.02 1.84
CA THR A 113 -15.13 -4.40 2.57
C THR A 113 -15.46 -5.26 3.77
N SER A 114 -15.59 -4.68 4.95
CA SER A 114 -16.06 -5.37 6.15
C SER A 114 -17.16 -4.53 6.84
N PRO A 115 -18.10 -5.19 7.55
CA PRO A 115 -19.00 -4.48 8.45
C PRO A 115 -18.19 -3.64 9.44
N PRO A 116 -18.73 -2.51 9.91
CA PRO A 116 -18.05 -1.70 10.90
C PRO A 116 -17.88 -2.58 12.13
N LEU A 117 -16.67 -2.70 12.66
CA LEU A 117 -16.45 -3.44 13.91
C LEU A 117 -17.26 -2.73 15.00
N CYS A 118 -18.41 -3.30 15.36
CA CYS A 118 -19.14 -2.93 16.57
C CYS A 118 -18.28 -3.33 17.76
N VAL A 119 -17.45 -2.41 18.23
CA VAL A 119 -16.81 -2.54 19.53
C VAL A 119 -17.79 -1.94 20.55
N PRO A 120 -18.56 -2.73 21.31
CA PRO A 120 -19.16 -2.19 22.53
C PRO A 120 -18.02 -1.73 23.43
N GLU A 121 -18.16 -0.58 24.08
CA GLU A 121 -17.29 -0.12 25.17
C GLU A 121 -17.31 -1.14 26.32
N ARG A 122 -16.64 -2.28 26.15
CA ARG A 122 -16.28 -3.17 27.24
C ARG A 122 -14.97 -2.66 27.76
N THR A 123 -14.95 -2.40 29.07
CA THR A 123 -13.76 -2.34 29.91
C THR A 123 -12.82 -3.49 29.53
N VAL A 124 -11.87 -3.18 28.66
CA VAL A 124 -10.73 -4.04 28.38
C VAL A 124 -9.89 -3.99 29.64
N VAL A 125 -9.97 -5.06 30.44
CA VAL A 125 -8.89 -5.39 31.36
C VAL A 125 -7.65 -5.45 30.48
N PRO A 126 -6.62 -4.62 30.71
CA PRO A 126 -5.46 -4.59 29.83
C PRO A 126 -4.78 -5.94 29.92
N GLU A 127 -4.89 -6.74 28.85
CA GLU A 127 -3.85 -7.72 28.57
C GLU A 127 -2.53 -6.94 28.50
N PRO A 128 -1.48 -7.39 29.20
CA PRO A 128 -0.24 -6.66 29.24
C PRO A 128 0.26 -6.51 27.80
N ALA A 129 0.37 -5.25 27.40
CA ALA A 129 0.84 -4.80 26.10
C ALA A 129 2.06 -5.63 25.69
N ARG A 130 1.88 -6.52 24.71
CA ARG A 130 3.00 -7.07 23.96
C ARG A 130 3.50 -5.95 23.05
N ALA A 131 4.50 -5.26 23.58
CA ALA A 131 5.40 -4.29 22.98
C ALA A 131 4.83 -3.40 21.86
N GLN A 132 4.66 -2.12 22.22
CA GLN A 132 4.48 -0.98 21.34
C GLN A 132 5.64 -0.90 20.33
N GLY A 133 5.36 -1.22 19.06
CA GLY A 133 6.19 -0.84 17.90
C GLY A 133 5.62 0.44 17.28
N LEU A 134 6.26 1.56 17.57
CA LEU A 134 5.91 2.92 17.17
C LEU A 134 5.89 3.08 15.63
N HIS A 135 4.93 3.86 15.11
CA HIS A 135 4.75 4.31 13.71
C HIS A 135 3.90 3.42 12.78
N ARG A 136 2.57 3.44 12.99
CA ARG A 136 1.63 3.28 11.86
C ARG A 136 1.69 4.58 11.04
N ASP A 137 2.11 4.49 9.79
CA ASP A 137 2.18 5.57 8.79
C ASP A 137 2.60 6.94 9.33
N LEU A 138 3.91 7.12 9.50
CA LEU A 138 4.53 8.39 9.87
C LEU A 138 5.02 9.10 8.59
N SER A 139 4.65 10.36 8.39
CA SER A 139 5.26 11.22 7.38
C SER A 139 5.71 12.52 8.01
N TYR A 140 6.85 13.06 7.62
CA TYR A 140 7.36 14.31 8.14
C TYR A 140 8.20 15.03 7.09
N GLU A 141 8.32 16.34 7.24
CA GLU A 141 9.11 17.19 6.37
C GLU A 141 10.35 17.67 7.12
N ILE A 142 11.51 17.56 6.48
CA ILE A 142 12.79 18.01 7.04
C ILE A 142 13.51 18.97 6.12
N SER A 143 14.37 19.79 6.72
CA SER A 143 15.39 20.51 5.98
C SER A 143 16.46 19.57 5.43
N THR A 144 16.86 19.80 4.18
CA THR A 144 17.99 19.14 3.51
C THR A 144 19.21 20.07 3.42
N GLU A 145 19.16 21.26 4.01
CA GLU A 145 20.29 22.20 4.04
C GLU A 145 21.37 21.69 5.00
N LEU A 146 22.64 21.90 4.65
CA LEU A 146 23.77 21.36 5.42
C LEU A 146 23.80 21.82 6.89
N SER A 147 23.39 23.07 7.15
CA SER A 147 23.40 23.69 8.48
C SER A 147 22.23 23.28 9.37
N SER A 148 21.15 22.77 8.78
CA SER A 148 19.89 22.42 9.49
C SER A 148 19.37 21.04 9.08
N PHE A 149 20.25 20.16 8.62
CA PHE A 149 19.88 18.88 8.05
C PHE A 149 19.06 18.05 9.05
N GLY A 150 17.92 17.55 8.61
CA GLY A 150 17.04 16.72 9.43
C GLY A 150 16.13 17.52 10.38
N THR A 151 16.22 18.85 10.43
CA THR A 151 15.32 19.67 11.25
C THR A 151 13.87 19.50 10.79
N LEU A 152 13.00 19.07 11.71
CA LEU A 152 11.57 18.85 11.47
C LEU A 152 10.84 20.17 11.21
N LYS A 153 10.18 20.25 10.05
CA LYS A 153 9.33 21.37 9.61
C LYS A 153 7.85 21.06 9.75
N ALA A 154 7.46 19.80 9.56
CA ALA A 154 6.10 19.33 9.74
C ALA A 154 6.10 17.82 10.03
N VAL A 155 5.09 17.33 10.75
CA VAL A 155 4.92 15.91 11.08
C VAL A 155 3.44 15.54 10.93
N TRP A 156 3.18 14.41 10.30
CA TRP A 156 1.87 13.83 10.03
C TRP A 156 1.89 12.37 10.49
N THR A 157 0.94 12.00 11.34
CA THR A 157 0.80 10.62 11.84
C THR A 157 -0.66 10.19 11.75
N SER A 158 -0.89 8.89 11.57
CA SER A 158 -2.22 8.31 11.73
C SER A 158 -2.49 8.00 13.21
N GLY A 159 -2.73 9.01 14.07
CA GLY A 159 -3.43 8.73 15.33
C GLY A 159 -3.28 9.62 16.56
N GLU A 160 -2.25 10.46 16.74
CA GLU A 160 -2.08 11.17 18.03
C GLU A 160 -1.48 12.59 17.94
N ALA A 161 -1.87 13.43 18.90
CA ALA A 161 -1.61 14.87 19.00
C ALA A 161 -0.36 15.20 19.85
N ARG A 162 0.84 14.96 19.31
CA ARG A 162 2.12 15.44 19.88
C ARG A 162 2.94 16.30 18.90
N GLN A 163 2.27 16.89 17.90
CA GLN A 163 2.92 17.42 16.70
C GLN A 163 3.72 18.71 16.93
N GLU A 164 3.37 19.55 17.90
CA GLU A 164 4.00 20.88 18.07
C GLU A 164 5.35 20.83 18.82
N GLU A 165 5.52 19.90 19.77
CA GLU A 165 6.75 19.80 20.59
C GLU A 165 7.97 19.25 19.81
N MET A 166 7.72 18.54 18.70
CA MET A 166 8.77 17.91 17.89
C MET A 166 9.34 18.84 16.80
N LEU A 167 8.66 19.95 16.50
CA LEU A 167 9.09 20.86 15.44
C LEU A 167 10.39 21.57 15.82
N GLY A 168 11.28 21.74 14.83
CA GLY A 168 12.61 22.33 15.06
C GLY A 168 13.65 21.35 15.60
N GLN A 169 13.25 20.18 16.10
CA GLN A 169 14.18 19.13 16.51
C GLN A 169 14.71 18.35 15.29
N PRO A 170 15.92 17.77 15.36
CA PRO A 170 16.41 16.86 14.32
C PRO A 170 15.61 15.56 14.32
N CYS A 171 15.19 15.08 13.15
CA CYS A 171 14.39 13.87 12.99
C CYS A 171 15.06 12.63 13.58
N PHE A 172 16.39 12.54 13.51
CA PHE A 172 17.15 11.42 14.07
C PHE A 172 17.21 11.46 15.60
N GLY A 173 17.10 12.63 16.23
CA GLY A 173 16.93 12.75 17.68
C GLY A 173 15.48 12.48 18.11
N ALA A 174 14.53 13.04 17.36
CA ALA A 174 13.11 12.97 17.67
C ALA A 174 12.50 11.56 17.48
N PHE A 175 12.91 10.83 16.44
CA PHE A 175 12.34 9.51 16.11
C PHE A 175 13.31 8.34 16.32
N ALA A 176 14.62 8.55 16.14
CA ALA A 176 15.60 7.49 16.26
C ALA A 176 16.43 7.54 17.55
N HIS A 177 16.21 8.55 18.42
CA HIS A 177 16.97 8.78 19.65
C HIS A 177 18.50 8.79 19.43
N ARG A 178 18.95 9.46 18.36
CA ARG A 178 20.36 9.61 17.97
C ARG A 178 20.77 11.07 17.98
N ASP A 179 22.08 11.31 18.05
CA ASP A 179 22.69 12.64 17.92
C ASP A 179 23.26 12.92 16.53
N ALA A 180 23.16 11.95 15.61
CA ALA A 180 23.62 12.05 14.24
C ALA A 180 22.62 11.40 13.26
N PRO A 181 22.61 11.83 11.97
CA PRO A 181 21.80 11.22 10.93
C PRO A 181 21.92 9.69 10.87
N CYS A 182 20.83 9.04 10.49
CA CYS A 182 20.78 7.59 10.31
C CYS A 182 21.76 7.16 9.20
N LEU A 183 22.43 6.02 9.39
CA LEU A 183 23.39 5.49 8.41
C LEU A 183 22.69 5.07 7.10
N ASP A 184 21.43 4.66 7.24
CA ASP A 184 20.49 4.23 6.21
C ASP A 184 19.54 5.37 5.78
N CYS A 185 19.90 6.64 6.03
CA CYS A 185 19.02 7.74 5.66
C CYS A 185 18.83 7.82 4.13
N PRO A 186 17.59 7.82 3.60
CA PRO A 186 17.34 7.87 2.17
C PRO A 186 17.86 9.17 1.51
N LEU A 187 18.07 10.23 2.29
CA LEU A 187 18.63 11.49 1.82
C LEU A 187 20.16 11.51 1.72
N THR A 188 20.85 10.59 2.38
CA THR A 188 22.33 10.50 2.35
C THR A 188 22.84 9.31 1.54
N MET A 189 22.04 8.25 1.45
CA MET A 189 22.42 6.98 0.82
C MET A 189 22.29 6.95 -0.71
N ALA A 190 21.41 7.76 -1.29
CA ALA A 190 21.09 7.69 -2.71
C ALA A 190 21.82 8.75 -3.54
N ALA A 191 22.14 8.38 -4.78
CA ALA A 191 22.87 9.25 -5.70
C ALA A 191 22.07 10.52 -6.03
N PRO A 192 22.72 11.68 -6.21
CA PRO A 192 22.03 12.91 -6.58
C PRO A 192 21.22 12.73 -7.88
N GLY A 193 19.90 12.97 -7.82
CA GLY A 193 19.01 13.05 -8.99
C GLY A 193 18.08 11.86 -9.23
N SER A 194 18.19 10.76 -8.49
CA SER A 194 17.33 9.57 -8.67
C SER A 194 16.12 9.57 -7.74
N TRP A 195 15.25 10.58 -7.80
CA TRP A 195 14.08 10.66 -6.90
C TRP A 195 12.89 9.82 -7.40
N PRO A 196 12.05 9.26 -6.50
CA PRO A 196 12.16 9.26 -5.03
C PRO A 196 13.26 8.33 -4.50
N HIS A 197 13.79 8.64 -3.32
CA HIS A 197 14.76 7.77 -2.64
C HIS A 197 14.02 6.86 -1.67
N THR A 198 14.02 5.56 -1.92
CA THR A 198 13.38 4.57 -1.04
C THR A 198 14.42 3.61 -0.49
N ILE A 199 14.41 3.43 0.82
CA ILE A 199 15.14 2.37 1.51
C ILE A 199 14.15 1.46 2.24
N VAL A 200 14.53 0.20 2.40
CA VAL A 200 13.79 -0.78 3.17
C VAL A 200 14.72 -1.27 4.27
N ARG A 201 14.24 -1.26 5.51
CA ARG A 201 14.98 -1.74 6.68
C ARG A 201 14.08 -2.59 7.56
N GLN A 202 14.68 -3.38 8.44
CA GLN A 202 13.91 -4.09 9.45
C GLN A 202 13.30 -3.08 10.41
N ALA A 203 12.01 -3.25 10.75
CA ALA A 203 11.44 -2.53 11.88
C ALA A 203 12.25 -2.88 13.14
N SER A 204 12.40 -1.94 14.07
CA SER A 204 13.24 -2.09 15.29
C SER A 204 13.09 -3.46 15.99
N GLU A 205 14.05 -3.86 16.84
CA GLU A 205 14.13 -5.19 17.51
C GLU A 205 12.83 -5.71 18.17
N HIS A 206 11.85 -4.82 18.42
CA HIS A 206 10.59 -5.12 19.09
C HIS A 206 9.37 -5.19 18.14
N ALA A 207 9.56 -5.01 16.83
CA ALA A 207 8.49 -5.02 15.83
C ALA A 207 8.81 -6.03 14.71
N GLU A 208 7.89 -6.97 14.47
CA GLU A 208 7.96 -7.87 13.30
C GLU A 208 7.58 -7.10 12.03
N GLY A 209 8.42 -7.16 11.00
CA GLY A 209 8.18 -6.51 9.70
C GLY A 209 9.29 -5.57 9.24
N TYR A 210 8.96 -4.77 8.22
CA TYR A 210 9.90 -3.92 7.50
C TYR A 210 9.40 -2.49 7.44
N GLU A 211 10.29 -1.54 7.67
CA GLU A 211 10.03 -0.13 7.41
C GLU A 211 10.48 0.22 5.99
N VAL A 212 9.54 0.71 5.20
CA VAL A 212 9.79 1.34 3.90
C VAL A 212 9.85 2.84 4.12
N VAL A 213 11.06 3.40 4.04
CA VAL A 213 11.29 4.83 4.22
C VAL A 213 11.54 5.47 2.86
N THR A 214 10.64 6.36 2.45
CA THR A 214 10.71 7.06 1.16
C THR A 214 10.91 8.55 1.39
N ALA A 215 11.95 9.12 0.78
CA ALA A 215 12.18 10.55 0.73
C ALA A 215 11.85 11.11 -0.66
N THR A 216 11.14 12.25 -0.67
CA THR A 216 10.77 13.00 -1.87
C THR A 216 11.10 14.48 -1.67
N PRO A 217 11.64 15.18 -2.68
CA PRO A 217 11.96 16.59 -2.54
C PRO A 217 10.66 17.41 -2.62
N THR A 218 10.46 18.34 -1.69
CA THR A 218 9.27 19.21 -1.63
C THR A 218 9.53 20.62 -2.17
N GLY A 219 10.81 20.95 -2.42
CA GLY A 219 11.26 22.27 -2.87
C GLY A 219 11.85 23.09 -1.72
N ALA A 220 12.52 24.22 -2.05
CA ALA A 220 13.09 25.15 -1.06
C ALA A 220 14.03 24.51 -0.01
N GLY A 221 14.85 23.53 -0.41
CA GLY A 221 15.78 22.88 0.52
C GLY A 221 15.10 21.99 1.56
N THR A 222 13.91 21.46 1.25
CA THR A 222 13.19 20.50 2.10
C THR A 222 12.89 19.20 1.37
N ALA A 223 12.73 18.14 2.15
CA ALA A 223 12.26 16.84 1.68
C ALA A 223 11.21 16.26 2.64
N ARG A 224 10.20 15.62 2.05
CA ARG A 224 9.23 14.82 2.78
C ARG A 224 9.73 13.39 2.88
N VAL A 225 9.74 12.89 4.10
CA VAL A 225 10.03 11.50 4.45
C VAL A 225 8.72 10.82 4.85
N SER A 226 8.48 9.64 4.32
CA SER A 226 7.33 8.79 4.66
C SER A 226 7.86 7.43 5.10
N VAL A 227 7.45 6.99 6.28
CA VAL A 227 7.80 5.72 6.91
C VAL A 227 6.54 4.88 6.98
N HIS A 228 6.55 3.78 6.24
CA HIS A 228 5.47 2.79 6.24
C HIS A 228 5.97 1.47 6.78
N THR A 229 5.26 0.91 7.75
CA THR A 229 5.60 -0.40 8.31
C THR A 229 4.80 -1.47 7.59
N ILE A 230 5.49 -2.41 6.97
CA ILE A 230 4.92 -3.57 6.30
C ILE A 230 5.16 -4.78 7.19
N GLY A 231 4.08 -5.32 7.77
CA GLY A 231 4.12 -6.55 8.55
C GLY A 231 4.42 -7.78 7.68
N ASP A 232 4.94 -8.83 8.31
CA ASP A 232 5.30 -10.09 7.64
C ASP A 232 4.09 -10.78 6.98
N GLU A 233 2.87 -10.62 7.53
CA GLU A 233 1.67 -11.15 6.87
C GLU A 233 1.38 -10.46 5.53
N THR A 234 1.66 -9.16 5.42
CA THR A 234 1.45 -8.39 4.19
C THR A 234 2.44 -8.82 3.12
N LEU A 235 3.71 -9.03 3.49
CA LEU A 235 4.73 -9.55 2.57
C LEU A 235 4.39 -10.95 2.07
N SER A 236 3.92 -11.81 2.97
CA SER A 236 3.46 -13.16 2.62
C SER A 236 2.30 -13.10 1.62
N GLY A 237 1.33 -12.20 1.84
CA GLY A 237 0.21 -11.98 0.92
C GLY A 237 0.64 -11.45 -0.45
N LEU A 238 1.58 -10.51 -0.51
CA LEU A 238 2.14 -9.98 -1.76
C LEU A 238 2.89 -11.05 -2.54
N PHE A 239 3.66 -11.88 -1.85
CA PHE A 239 4.33 -13.04 -2.45
C PHE A 239 3.31 -13.99 -3.09
N GLU A 240 2.29 -14.43 -2.35
CA GLU A 240 1.23 -15.32 -2.87
C GLU A 240 0.48 -14.70 -4.06
N ALA A 241 0.20 -13.40 -4.01
CA ALA A 241 -0.43 -12.68 -5.11
C ALA A 241 0.46 -12.69 -6.37
N LYS A 242 1.78 -12.51 -6.21
CA LYS A 242 2.74 -12.57 -7.30
C LYS A 242 2.84 -13.98 -7.90
N VAL A 243 2.93 -15.02 -7.06
CA VAL A 243 2.89 -16.42 -7.50
C VAL A 243 1.65 -16.68 -8.36
N ARG A 244 0.47 -16.32 -7.86
CA ARG A 244 -0.81 -16.53 -8.56
C ARG A 244 -0.86 -15.80 -9.90
N ARG A 245 -0.38 -14.55 -9.95
CA ARG A 245 -0.31 -13.76 -11.19
C ARG A 245 0.60 -14.43 -12.23
N MET A 246 1.79 -14.89 -11.81
CA MET A 246 2.73 -15.58 -12.70
C MET A 246 2.15 -16.91 -13.20
N ALA A 247 1.54 -17.68 -12.30
CA ALA A 247 0.89 -18.94 -12.63
C ALA A 247 -0.22 -18.75 -13.68
N ASN A 248 -1.07 -17.73 -13.50
CA ASN A 248 -2.14 -17.41 -14.44
C ASN A 248 -1.59 -16.94 -15.79
N ALA A 249 -0.60 -16.05 -15.80
CA ALA A 249 0.00 -15.53 -17.03
C ALA A 249 0.66 -16.64 -17.87
N ALA A 250 1.34 -17.58 -17.22
CA ALA A 250 2.00 -18.72 -17.86
C ALA A 250 1.07 -19.95 -18.06
N ARG A 251 -0.21 -19.84 -17.69
CA ARG A 251 -1.20 -20.94 -17.73
C ARG A 251 -0.67 -22.23 -17.07
N LEU A 252 -0.13 -22.05 -15.86
CA LEU A 252 0.27 -23.16 -15.02
C LEU A 252 -0.97 -23.91 -14.54
N SER A 253 -0.85 -25.24 -14.45
CA SER A 253 -1.79 -26.07 -13.71
C SER A 253 -1.70 -25.77 -12.23
N GLU A 254 -2.74 -26.15 -11.48
CA GLU A 254 -2.77 -26.02 -10.02
C GLU A 254 -1.51 -26.63 -9.37
N ARG A 255 -1.11 -27.84 -9.79
CA ARG A 255 0.08 -28.52 -9.29
C ARG A 255 1.39 -27.82 -9.65
N GLU A 256 1.48 -27.23 -10.84
CA GLU A 256 2.65 -26.42 -11.22
C GLU A 256 2.72 -25.12 -10.41
N GLY A 257 1.57 -24.51 -10.08
CA GLY A 257 1.47 -23.33 -9.22
C GLY A 257 1.89 -23.61 -7.78
N ASP A 258 1.45 -24.74 -7.23
CA ASP A 258 1.87 -25.20 -5.89
C ASP A 258 3.40 -25.42 -5.83
N VAL A 259 3.97 -26.06 -6.85
CA VAL A 259 5.43 -26.27 -6.92
C VAL A 259 6.17 -24.93 -7.10
N LEU A 260 5.64 -23.98 -7.90
CA LEU A 260 6.22 -22.65 -8.07
C LEU A 260 6.30 -21.89 -6.75
N ARG A 261 5.26 -21.94 -5.90
CA ARG A 261 5.23 -21.29 -4.58
C ARG A 261 6.46 -21.68 -3.75
N TYR A 262 6.70 -22.98 -3.59
CA TYR A 262 7.79 -23.45 -2.74
C TYR A 262 9.17 -23.33 -3.40
N LEU A 263 9.25 -23.45 -4.73
CA LEU A 263 10.50 -23.20 -5.46
C LEU A 263 10.95 -21.74 -5.34
N ALA A 264 10.02 -20.78 -5.41
CA ALA A 264 10.33 -19.37 -5.26
C ALA A 264 10.79 -19.01 -3.84
N LEU A 265 10.41 -19.81 -2.84
CA LEU A 265 10.94 -19.76 -1.47
C LEU A 265 12.28 -20.51 -1.30
N GLY A 266 12.88 -21.03 -2.38
CA GLY A 266 14.16 -21.72 -2.36
C GLY A 266 14.13 -23.15 -1.82
N ARG A 267 12.95 -23.75 -1.65
CA ARG A 267 12.81 -25.13 -1.11
C ARG A 267 13.39 -26.17 -2.06
N SER A 268 13.94 -27.25 -1.49
CA SER A 268 14.47 -28.35 -2.28
C SER A 268 13.34 -29.24 -2.83
N PRO A 269 13.54 -29.99 -3.92
CA PRO A 269 12.54 -30.93 -4.40
C PRO A 269 12.09 -31.97 -3.36
N ALA A 270 12.99 -32.35 -2.45
CA ALA A 270 12.70 -33.23 -1.31
C ALA A 270 11.72 -32.58 -0.33
N ASP A 271 11.95 -31.33 0.06
CA ASP A 271 11.06 -30.59 0.95
C ASP A 271 9.68 -30.40 0.31
N ILE A 272 9.65 -30.02 -0.97
CA ILE A 272 8.41 -29.82 -1.73
C ILE A 272 7.61 -31.12 -1.81
N SER A 273 8.30 -32.25 -2.04
CA SER A 273 7.67 -33.57 -2.10
C SER A 273 6.97 -33.92 -0.78
N THR A 274 7.62 -33.60 0.34
CA THR A 274 7.09 -33.82 1.69
C THR A 274 5.86 -32.94 1.96
N VAL A 275 5.95 -31.65 1.65
CA VAL A 275 4.88 -30.68 1.92
C VAL A 275 3.65 -30.93 1.03
N LEU A 276 3.85 -31.29 -0.23
CA LEU A 276 2.74 -31.52 -1.18
C LEU A 276 2.21 -32.95 -1.18
N GLY A 277 2.83 -33.88 -0.44
CA GLY A 277 2.43 -35.28 -0.38
C GLY A 277 2.58 -36.01 -1.73
N ILE A 278 3.61 -35.67 -2.51
CA ILE A 278 3.90 -36.27 -3.83
C ILE A 278 5.35 -36.76 -3.88
N THR A 279 5.72 -37.55 -4.90
CA THR A 279 7.12 -38.02 -5.03
C THR A 279 8.06 -36.92 -5.53
N GLU A 280 9.34 -36.97 -5.15
CA GLU A 280 10.37 -36.07 -5.72
C GLU A 280 10.42 -36.10 -7.24
N ARG A 281 10.19 -37.28 -7.85
CA ARG A 281 10.13 -37.44 -9.30
C ARG A 281 8.99 -36.61 -9.90
N THR A 282 7.82 -36.60 -9.23
CA THR A 282 6.66 -35.79 -9.61
C THR A 282 6.95 -34.30 -9.45
N VAL A 283 7.63 -33.89 -8.37
CA VAL A 283 8.08 -32.50 -8.21
C VAL A 283 9.00 -32.08 -9.36
N LYS A 284 10.02 -32.88 -9.68
CA LYS A 284 10.95 -32.61 -10.79
C LYS A 284 10.21 -32.53 -12.13
N PHE A 285 9.21 -33.38 -12.36
CA PHE A 285 8.36 -33.31 -13.54
C PHE A 285 7.59 -31.98 -13.63
N HIS A 286 6.91 -31.55 -12.56
CA HIS A 286 6.22 -30.26 -12.53
C HIS A 286 7.19 -29.09 -12.64
N GLN A 287 8.38 -29.17 -12.02
CA GLN A 287 9.45 -28.18 -12.13
C GLN A 287 9.91 -27.99 -13.59
N THR A 288 10.17 -29.07 -14.32
CA THR A 288 10.56 -28.97 -15.74
C THR A 288 9.46 -28.30 -16.57
N ASN A 289 8.19 -28.67 -16.32
CA ASN A 289 7.08 -28.08 -17.06
C ASN A 289 6.84 -26.61 -16.73
N LEU A 290 6.90 -26.23 -15.45
CA LEU A 290 6.70 -24.84 -15.04
C LEU A 290 7.84 -23.94 -15.53
N LEU A 291 9.10 -24.39 -15.48
CA LEU A 291 10.24 -23.60 -15.96
C LEU A 291 10.10 -23.34 -17.47
N ARG A 292 9.79 -24.39 -18.24
CA ARG A 292 9.50 -24.27 -19.67
C ARG A 292 8.36 -23.29 -19.96
N LYS A 293 7.27 -23.32 -19.19
CA LYS A 293 6.12 -22.41 -19.36
C LYS A 293 6.44 -20.96 -18.97
N LEU A 294 7.34 -20.76 -18.01
CA LEU A 294 7.80 -19.44 -17.58
C LEU A 294 8.91 -18.87 -18.47
N GLY A 295 9.42 -19.65 -19.44
CA GLY A 295 10.58 -19.25 -20.24
C GLY A 295 11.88 -19.18 -19.42
N ALA A 296 11.95 -19.93 -18.33
CA ALA A 296 13.12 -20.02 -17.45
C ALA A 296 13.92 -21.28 -17.77
N GLU A 297 15.25 -21.18 -17.79
CA GLU A 297 16.14 -22.32 -18.05
C GLU A 297 16.51 -23.03 -16.75
N THR A 298 16.65 -22.25 -15.68
CA THR A 298 17.06 -22.71 -14.36
C THR A 298 16.12 -22.18 -13.29
N ARG A 299 16.12 -22.83 -12.12
CA ARG A 299 15.39 -22.30 -10.96
C ARG A 299 15.88 -20.92 -10.50
N TYR A 300 17.13 -20.56 -10.81
CA TYR A 300 17.69 -19.25 -10.45
C TYR A 300 17.09 -18.13 -11.30
N ASP A 301 16.64 -18.42 -12.52
CA ASP A 301 15.94 -17.45 -13.36
C ASP A 301 14.61 -17.02 -12.75
N LEU A 302 14.02 -17.84 -11.87
CA LEU A 302 12.84 -17.45 -11.10
C LEU A 302 13.11 -16.20 -10.24
N LEU A 303 14.33 -16.01 -9.71
CA LEU A 303 14.67 -14.82 -8.93
C LEU A 303 14.46 -13.54 -9.73
N ARG A 304 14.80 -13.55 -11.03
CA ARG A 304 14.59 -12.41 -11.95
C ARG A 304 13.12 -12.16 -12.30
N LEU A 305 12.26 -13.15 -12.11
CA LEU A 305 10.82 -13.00 -12.29
C LEU A 305 10.16 -12.48 -11.01
N PHE A 306 10.76 -12.76 -9.84
CA PHE A 306 10.31 -12.28 -8.54
C PHE A 306 10.88 -10.92 -8.12
N PHE A 307 12.00 -10.47 -8.70
CA PHE A 307 12.66 -9.21 -8.39
C PHE A 307 13.20 -8.55 -9.66
#